data_AF-A0A563VNA3-F1
#
_entry.id   AF-A0A563VNA3-F1
#
_cell.length_a   1.000
_cell.length_b   1.000
_cell.length_c   1.000
_cell.angle_alpha   90.00
_cell.angle_beta   90.00
_cell.angle_gamma   90.00
#
_symmetry.space_group_name_H-M   'P 1'
#
loop_
_entity.id
_entity.type
_entity.pdbx_description
1 polymer ?
#
loop_
_entity_poly.entity_id
_entity_poly.type
_entity_poly.pdbx_seq_one_letter_code
_entity_poly.pdbx_strand_id
1 'polypeptide(L)'
;MTLGLVYLKIESIIHICSSSLTMYFHKSSQNDVGRFPKQLMIAVFATVLGIGTPLIDSACAQQSSSNIPTFSSTLTVAEAYAAIPHDRTEYQFQQSHMGRAEQNYFSVMFPLIDLAVVLRIESVQKLYYRQGAIDKQLRDYQRLIDYWEGVTPPESLQSYHAHMLQALKVQKAFFLDWEAGRFSGDYHQLPQQQKVRSSSHHLQAAYGILMRTFNSRK
;
A
#
# COMPACT_ATOMS: atom_id res chain seq x y z
N MET A 1 18.08 16.77 2.92
CA MET A 1 17.09 16.65 1.82
C MET A 1 16.33 15.33 1.98
N THR A 2 15.78 15.07 3.16
CA THR A 2 15.64 13.70 3.70
C THR A 2 14.19 13.29 4.03
N LEU A 3 13.25 14.23 3.90
CA LEU A 3 11.80 14.01 4.14
C LEU A 3 11.02 13.67 2.85
N GLY A 4 11.65 13.81 1.67
CA GLY A 4 11.01 13.54 0.38
C GLY A 4 10.69 12.06 0.11
N LEU A 5 11.16 11.12 0.95
CA LEU A 5 11.01 9.69 0.72
C LEU A 5 9.76 9.08 1.39
N VAL A 6 9.29 9.61 2.53
CA VAL A 6 7.95 9.25 3.07
C VAL A 6 6.85 9.81 2.15
N TYR A 7 7.15 10.98 1.57
CA TYR A 7 6.27 11.82 0.78
C TYR A 7 5.65 11.07 -0.41
N LEU A 8 6.49 10.45 -1.23
CA LEU A 8 6.09 9.89 -2.53
C LEU A 8 5.30 8.57 -2.45
N LYS A 9 5.53 7.75 -1.41
CA LYS A 9 4.85 6.45 -1.28
C LYS A 9 3.35 6.61 -1.00
N ILE A 10 2.96 7.60 -0.20
CA ILE A 10 1.56 7.86 0.13
C ILE A 10 0.90 8.75 -0.92
N GLU A 11 1.62 9.68 -1.55
CA GLU A 11 1.09 10.40 -2.70
C GLU A 11 0.69 9.47 -3.85
N SER A 12 1.51 8.45 -4.13
CA SER A 12 1.14 7.40 -5.09
C SER A 12 -0.21 6.76 -4.72
N ILE A 13 -0.44 6.50 -3.44
CA ILE A 13 -1.67 5.86 -2.93
C ILE A 13 -2.87 6.82 -2.93
N ILE A 14 -2.64 8.10 -2.66
CA ILE A 14 -3.66 9.14 -2.75
C ILE A 14 -4.09 9.30 -4.21
N HIS A 15 -3.14 9.37 -5.16
CA HIS A 15 -3.45 9.47 -6.57
C HIS A 15 -4.19 8.25 -7.11
N ILE A 16 -3.82 7.05 -6.66
CA ILE A 16 -4.57 5.83 -6.94
C ILE A 16 -6.06 5.97 -6.57
N CYS A 17 -6.36 6.67 -5.46
CA CYS A 17 -7.71 6.81 -4.93
C CYS A 17 -8.43 8.09 -5.37
N SER A 18 -7.73 9.16 -5.75
CA SER A 18 -8.33 10.47 -6.06
C SER A 18 -8.44 10.77 -7.56
N SER A 19 -7.61 10.17 -8.40
CA SER A 19 -7.46 10.58 -9.79
C SER A 19 -8.06 9.58 -10.76
N SER A 20 -8.58 10.08 -11.88
CA SER A 20 -8.74 9.34 -13.13
C SER A 20 -7.38 8.80 -13.55
N LEU A 21 -7.01 7.66 -12.99
CA LEU A 21 -5.90 6.85 -13.45
C LEU A 21 -6.17 6.48 -14.91
N THR A 22 -5.64 7.22 -15.88
CA THR A 22 -5.58 6.69 -17.25
C THR A 22 -4.53 5.56 -17.21
N MET A 23 -4.93 4.38 -16.73
CA MET A 23 -4.07 3.21 -16.79
C MET A 23 -3.84 2.89 -18.26
N TYR A 24 -2.59 2.96 -18.71
CA TYR A 24 -2.18 2.47 -20.01
C TYR A 24 -2.19 0.95 -19.99
N PHE A 25 -3.37 0.34 -20.00
CA PHE A 25 -3.47 -1.08 -20.27
C PHE A 25 -3.44 -1.29 -21.78
N HIS A 26 -2.25 -1.56 -22.30
CA HIS A 26 -2.11 -2.04 -23.65
C HIS A 26 -2.81 -3.41 -23.76
N LYS A 27 -3.83 -3.47 -24.61
CA LYS A 27 -4.66 -4.65 -24.85
C LYS A 27 -3.80 -5.74 -25.53
N SER A 28 -3.07 -6.52 -24.74
CA SER A 28 -2.44 -7.74 -25.24
C SER A 28 -3.53 -8.77 -25.50
N SER A 29 -3.83 -8.94 -26.79
CA SER A 29 -4.72 -9.97 -27.30
C SER A 29 -4.19 -11.35 -26.89
N GLN A 30 -5.10 -12.21 -26.43
CA GLN A 30 -4.84 -13.61 -26.13
C GLN A 30 -4.17 -14.28 -27.34
N ASN A 31 -2.86 -14.56 -27.23
CA ASN A 31 -2.13 -15.69 -27.82
C ASN A 31 -0.59 -15.55 -27.80
N ASP A 32 -0.01 -14.46 -27.29
CA ASP A 32 1.45 -14.35 -27.20
C ASP A 32 2.00 -14.69 -25.81
N VAL A 33 2.49 -15.92 -25.67
CA VAL A 33 3.46 -16.29 -24.63
C VAL A 33 4.83 -15.77 -25.08
N GLY A 34 5.07 -14.46 -24.92
CA GLY A 34 6.28 -13.85 -25.48
C GLY A 34 6.62 -12.46 -24.95
N ARG A 35 7.61 -12.41 -24.05
CA ARG A 35 8.53 -11.29 -23.78
C ARG A 35 7.93 -9.88 -23.51
N PHE A 36 8.00 -9.50 -22.24
CA PHE A 36 8.16 -8.10 -21.83
C PHE A 36 9.44 -7.49 -22.42
N PRO A 37 9.42 -6.27 -22.98
CA PRO A 37 10.65 -5.57 -23.39
C PRO A 37 11.40 -5.12 -22.13
N LYS A 38 12.51 -5.83 -21.85
CA LYS A 38 13.53 -5.48 -20.87
C LYS A 38 14.39 -4.34 -21.40
N GLN A 39 14.27 -3.14 -20.81
CA GLN A 39 15.33 -2.15 -20.58
C GLN A 39 14.85 -1.36 -19.36
N LEU A 40 15.52 -1.26 -18.21
CA LEU A 40 16.93 -0.98 -17.98
C LEU A 40 17.30 -1.43 -16.54
N MET A 41 18.54 -1.90 -16.37
CA MET A 41 19.22 -2.24 -15.10
C MET A 41 19.26 -1.04 -14.11
N ILE A 42 19.38 -1.25 -12.79
CA ILE A 42 20.67 -1.31 -12.05
C ILE A 42 20.49 -1.96 -10.66
N ALA A 43 21.52 -2.71 -10.28
CA ALA A 43 21.70 -3.50 -9.05
C ALA A 43 21.97 -2.67 -7.78
N VAL A 44 21.92 -3.30 -6.59
CA VAL A 44 23.09 -3.52 -5.69
C VAL A 44 22.67 -4.15 -4.33
N PHE A 45 23.26 -5.34 -4.10
CA PHE A 45 23.79 -6.00 -2.89
C PHE A 45 23.03 -6.12 -1.55
N ALA A 46 22.98 -7.39 -1.12
CA ALA A 46 23.03 -7.84 0.28
C ALA A 46 24.49 -7.96 0.78
N THR A 47 24.75 -7.80 2.09
CA THR A 47 25.54 -8.72 2.97
C THR A 47 25.93 -8.09 4.35
N VAL A 48 25.36 -8.66 5.44
CA VAL A 48 25.95 -9.20 6.71
C VAL A 48 26.73 -8.32 7.74
N LEU A 49 26.52 -8.72 9.02
CA LEU A 49 27.24 -8.52 10.31
C LEU A 49 26.68 -7.35 11.17
N GLY A 50 26.13 -7.51 12.38
CA GLY A 50 26.47 -8.37 13.52
C GLY A 50 27.18 -7.50 14.59
N ILE A 51 26.56 -7.28 15.76
CA ILE A 51 27.13 -6.96 17.12
C ILE A 51 26.08 -6.26 18.03
N GLY A 52 25.86 -6.81 19.24
CA GLY A 52 25.87 -6.09 20.54
C GLY A 52 24.66 -5.28 21.03
N THR A 53 24.03 -5.74 22.12
CA THR A 53 22.90 -5.17 22.92
C THR A 53 23.24 -3.87 23.69
N PRO A 54 22.23 -3.11 24.22
CA PRO A 54 21.67 -3.44 25.55
C PRO A 54 20.13 -3.41 25.63
N LEU A 55 19.63 -4.16 26.61
CA LEU A 55 18.25 -4.25 27.06
C LEU A 55 17.78 -2.89 27.58
N ILE A 56 16.75 -2.33 26.94
CA ILE A 56 15.91 -1.27 27.53
C ILE A 56 14.48 -1.66 27.22
N ASP A 57 13.66 -1.74 28.26
CA ASP A 57 12.24 -2.08 28.23
C ASP A 57 11.49 -1.28 27.16
N SER A 58 11.01 -1.98 26.15
CA SER A 58 10.06 -1.47 25.17
C SER A 58 9.05 -2.58 24.91
N ALA A 59 8.04 -2.65 25.79
CA ALA A 59 6.88 -3.51 25.60
C ALA A 59 6.03 -3.09 24.37
N CYS A 60 6.35 -1.95 23.74
CA CYS A 60 5.81 -1.59 22.44
C CYS A 60 6.59 -2.32 21.32
N ALA A 61 5.92 -3.28 20.68
CA ALA A 61 6.37 -4.07 19.52
C ALA A 61 7.14 -5.36 19.82
N GLN A 62 6.48 -6.31 20.49
CA GLN A 62 6.81 -7.75 20.39
C GLN A 62 5.86 -8.51 19.45
N GLN A 63 5.35 -7.86 18.39
CA GLN A 63 4.85 -8.62 17.25
C GLN A 63 6.03 -8.86 16.31
N SER A 64 6.59 -10.05 16.44
CA SER A 64 7.62 -10.60 15.56
C SER A 64 7.20 -10.41 14.10
N SER A 65 8.11 -9.86 13.29
CA SER A 65 7.97 -9.71 11.83
C SER A 65 7.66 -11.03 11.08
N SER A 66 7.70 -12.17 11.77
CA SER A 66 7.46 -13.51 11.25
C SER A 66 6.01 -13.78 10.81
N ASN A 67 5.05 -12.91 11.11
CA ASN A 67 3.63 -13.15 10.82
C ASN A 67 3.00 -12.14 9.83
N ILE A 68 3.80 -11.37 9.08
CA ILE A 68 3.25 -10.49 8.04
C ILE A 68 2.48 -11.36 7.04
N PRO A 69 1.19 -11.06 6.75
CA PRO A 69 0.41 -11.83 5.80
C PRO A 69 1.09 -11.85 4.44
N THR A 70 1.29 -13.05 3.89
CA THR A 70 1.70 -13.22 2.50
C THR A 70 0.51 -13.66 1.67
N PHE A 71 0.33 -13.04 0.51
CA PHE A 71 -0.73 -13.42 -0.42
C PHE A 71 -0.11 -13.98 -1.69
N SER A 72 -0.68 -15.08 -2.21
CA SER A 72 -0.36 -15.54 -3.56
C SER A 72 -0.96 -14.55 -4.55
N SER A 73 -0.17 -13.60 -5.05
CA SER A 73 -0.61 -12.59 -6.01
C SER A 73 -0.18 -12.97 -7.44
N THR A 74 -0.99 -12.59 -8.41
CA THR A 74 -0.63 -12.65 -9.84
C THR A 74 0.30 -11.52 -10.25
N LEU A 75 0.35 -10.43 -9.46
CA LEU A 75 1.21 -9.28 -9.70
C LEU A 75 2.28 -9.16 -8.61
N THR A 76 3.51 -8.90 -9.02
CA THR A 76 4.53 -8.39 -8.11
C THR A 76 4.20 -6.98 -7.66
N VAL A 77 4.79 -6.55 -6.54
CA VAL A 77 4.69 -5.15 -6.10
C VAL A 77 5.13 -4.19 -7.20
N ALA A 78 6.24 -4.49 -7.89
CA ALA A 78 6.74 -3.65 -8.99
C ALA A 78 5.73 -3.53 -10.14
N GLU A 79 5.10 -4.64 -10.55
CA GLU A 79 4.07 -4.62 -11.60
C GLU A 79 2.82 -3.83 -11.20
N ALA A 80 2.38 -3.96 -9.94
CA ALA A 80 1.26 -3.18 -9.43
C ALA A 80 1.58 -1.67 -9.42
N TYR A 81 2.79 -1.28 -9.03
CA TYR A 81 3.22 0.11 -9.07
C TYR A 81 3.42 0.64 -10.50
N ALA A 82 3.86 -0.19 -11.45
CA ALA A 82 3.99 0.22 -12.84
C ALA A 82 2.63 0.52 -13.51
N ALA A 83 1.53 0.00 -12.99
CA ALA A 83 0.18 0.33 -13.45
C ALA A 83 -0.30 1.72 -12.99
N ILE A 84 0.46 2.39 -12.11
CA ILE A 84 0.14 3.68 -11.53
C ILE A 84 1.10 4.70 -12.15
N PRO A 85 0.63 5.86 -12.64
CA PRO A 85 1.43 6.87 -13.33
C PRO A 85 2.24 7.70 -12.31
N HIS A 86 2.90 7.03 -11.36
CA HIS A 86 3.79 7.62 -10.36
C HIS A 86 4.87 6.61 -10.00
N ASP A 87 6.09 7.12 -9.82
CA ASP A 87 7.23 6.29 -9.46
C ASP A 87 7.11 5.78 -8.02
N ARG A 88 7.33 4.47 -7.85
CA ARG A 88 7.50 3.88 -6.52
C ARG A 88 8.74 4.48 -5.88
N THR A 89 8.55 5.04 -4.69
CA THR A 89 9.67 5.51 -3.87
C THR A 89 9.91 4.55 -2.72
N GLU A 90 11.12 4.03 -2.65
CA GLU A 90 11.56 3.21 -1.53
C GLU A 90 11.94 4.10 -0.35
N TYR A 91 11.50 3.70 0.84
CA TYR A 91 11.79 4.45 2.05
C TYR A 91 13.15 4.07 2.64
N GLN A 92 13.99 5.08 2.90
CA GLN A 92 15.31 4.89 3.49
C GLN A 92 15.30 5.22 4.98
N PHE A 93 15.08 4.19 5.81
CA PHE A 93 14.97 4.33 7.28
C PHE A 93 16.18 5.01 7.92
N GLN A 94 17.38 4.67 7.43
CA GLN A 94 18.67 5.16 7.95
C GLN A 94 18.84 6.67 7.81
N GLN A 95 18.10 7.28 6.89
CA GLN A 95 18.18 8.72 6.64
C GLN A 95 17.04 9.50 7.32
N SER A 96 16.18 8.82 8.07
CA SER A 96 15.02 9.45 8.72
C SER A 96 15.34 9.93 10.13
N HIS A 97 14.74 11.07 10.52
CA HIS A 97 14.76 11.57 11.89
C HIS A 97 13.68 10.92 12.78
N MET A 98 13.16 9.76 12.38
CA MET A 98 12.17 9.02 13.15
C MET A 98 12.84 8.32 14.34
N GLY A 99 12.14 8.27 15.47
CA GLY A 99 12.55 7.45 16.61
C GLY A 99 12.48 5.97 16.28
N ARG A 100 13.21 5.14 17.03
CA ARG A 100 13.30 3.70 16.79
C ARG A 100 11.95 2.99 16.75
N ALA A 101 11.01 3.38 17.62
CA ALA A 101 9.66 2.82 17.63
C ALA A 101 8.88 3.12 16.34
N GLU A 102 9.00 4.33 15.79
CA GLU A 102 8.38 4.75 14.54
C GLU A 102 9.01 3.99 13.34
N GLN A 103 10.33 3.83 13.32
CA GLN A 103 11.03 3.04 12.30
C GLN A 103 10.60 1.56 12.33
N ASN A 104 10.57 0.94 13.51
CA ASN A 104 10.12 -0.44 13.69
C ASN A 104 8.68 -0.61 13.18
N TYR A 105 7.78 0.31 13.56
CA TYR A 105 6.41 0.32 13.08
C TYR A 105 6.34 0.36 11.54
N PHE A 106 7.01 1.33 10.91
CA PHE A 106 6.97 1.46 9.45
C PHE A 106 7.66 0.32 8.70
N SER A 107 8.65 -0.35 9.30
CA SER A 107 9.26 -1.56 8.73
C SER A 107 8.25 -2.70 8.53
N VAL A 108 7.20 -2.74 9.36
CA VAL A 108 6.09 -3.69 9.25
C VAL A 108 4.99 -3.14 8.34
N MET A 109 4.62 -1.86 8.52
CA MET A 109 3.45 -1.31 7.81
C MET A 109 3.69 -1.05 6.33
N PHE A 110 4.90 -0.66 5.92
CA PHE A 110 5.17 -0.34 4.51
C PHE A 110 5.06 -1.55 3.57
N PRO A 111 5.50 -2.76 3.93
CA PRO A 111 5.17 -3.97 3.18
C PRO A 111 3.66 -4.24 3.08
N LEU A 112 2.88 -4.04 4.16
CA LEU A 112 1.42 -4.22 4.12
C LEU A 112 0.75 -3.24 3.15
N ILE A 113 1.25 -2.01 3.11
CA ILE A 113 0.78 -1.00 2.15
C ILE A 113 1.05 -1.46 0.71
N ASP A 114 2.24 -2.01 0.43
CA ASP A 114 2.57 -2.56 -0.89
C ASP A 114 1.60 -3.68 -1.28
N LEU A 115 1.26 -4.57 -0.33
CA LEU A 115 0.26 -5.62 -0.55
C LEU A 115 -1.15 -5.05 -0.81
N ALA A 116 -1.55 -3.99 -0.10
CA ALA A 116 -2.84 -3.34 -0.31
C ALA A 116 -2.95 -2.71 -1.72
N VAL A 117 -1.85 -2.17 -2.24
CA VAL A 117 -1.77 -1.64 -3.62
C VAL A 117 -1.94 -2.78 -4.62
N VAL A 118 -1.20 -3.88 -4.45
CA VAL A 118 -1.32 -5.08 -5.28
C VAL A 118 -2.78 -5.59 -5.31
N LEU A 119 -3.40 -5.77 -4.13
CA LEU A 119 -4.79 -6.23 -4.02
C LEU A 119 -5.76 -5.29 -4.74
N ARG A 120 -5.53 -3.97 -4.66
CA ARG A 120 -6.38 -3.01 -5.36
C ARG A 120 -6.28 -3.18 -6.87
N ILE A 121 -5.07 -3.23 -7.42
CA ILE A 121 -4.84 -3.33 -8.86
C ILE A 121 -5.42 -4.64 -9.39
N GLU A 122 -5.17 -5.76 -8.72
CA GLU A 122 -5.77 -7.05 -9.11
C GLU A 122 -7.30 -7.02 -9.10
N SER A 123 -7.90 -6.46 -8.04
CA SER A 123 -9.37 -6.40 -7.89
C SER A 123 -9.99 -5.57 -9.01
N VAL A 124 -9.39 -4.41 -9.30
CA VAL A 124 -9.80 -3.55 -10.42
C VAL A 124 -9.67 -4.28 -11.75
N GLN A 125 -8.53 -4.91 -12.04
CA GLN A 125 -8.32 -5.63 -13.29
C GLN A 125 -9.35 -6.74 -13.48
N LYS A 126 -9.59 -7.55 -12.44
CA LYS A 126 -10.55 -8.65 -12.51
C LYS A 126 -11.97 -8.16 -12.74
N LEU A 127 -12.44 -7.19 -11.96
CA LEU A 127 -13.80 -6.66 -12.07
C LEU A 127 -14.01 -5.92 -13.40
N TYR A 128 -13.04 -5.12 -13.82
CA TYR A 128 -13.12 -4.33 -15.04
C TYR A 128 -13.11 -5.21 -16.30
N TYR A 129 -12.19 -6.18 -16.38
CA TYR A 129 -12.09 -7.11 -17.50
C TYR A 129 -13.02 -8.33 -17.38
N ARG A 130 -13.88 -8.37 -16.36
CA ARG A 130 -14.80 -9.48 -16.08
C ARG A 130 -14.11 -10.84 -16.02
N GLN A 131 -12.92 -10.90 -15.42
CA GLN A 131 -12.08 -12.10 -15.33
C GLN A 131 -12.48 -13.01 -14.14
N GLY A 132 -13.76 -13.01 -13.78
CA GLY A 132 -14.33 -13.79 -12.67
C GLY A 132 -14.35 -13.05 -11.34
N ALA A 133 -14.80 -13.78 -10.31
CA ALA A 133 -15.02 -13.25 -8.97
C ALA A 133 -13.71 -12.86 -8.24
N ILE A 134 -13.81 -11.87 -7.35
CA ILE A 134 -12.71 -11.41 -6.51
C ILE A 134 -12.73 -11.95 -5.08
N ASP A 135 -13.40 -13.08 -4.82
CA ASP A 135 -13.51 -13.69 -3.48
C ASP A 135 -12.16 -13.85 -2.76
N LYS A 136 -11.13 -14.24 -3.50
CA LYS A 136 -9.77 -14.36 -2.96
C LYS A 136 -9.25 -13.00 -2.50
N GLN A 137 -9.34 -11.96 -3.33
CA GLN A 137 -8.89 -10.62 -2.98
C GLN A 137 -9.66 -10.04 -1.80
N LEU A 138 -10.97 -10.29 -1.70
CA LEU A 138 -11.79 -9.85 -0.56
C LEU A 138 -11.36 -10.53 0.76
N ARG A 139 -10.98 -11.82 0.71
CA ARG A 139 -10.40 -12.52 1.86
C ARG A 139 -9.02 -12.00 2.22
N ASP A 140 -8.17 -11.74 1.23
CA ASP A 140 -6.82 -11.20 1.47
C ASP A 140 -6.87 -9.77 2.02
N TYR A 141 -7.82 -8.94 1.57
CA TYR A 141 -8.13 -7.66 2.21
C TYR A 141 -8.54 -7.82 3.68
N GLN A 142 -9.37 -8.82 4.01
CA GLN A 142 -9.75 -9.07 5.40
C GLN A 142 -8.53 -9.43 6.25
N ARG A 143 -7.68 -10.35 5.78
CA ARG A 143 -6.46 -10.75 6.50
C ARG A 143 -5.53 -9.56 6.74
N LEU A 144 -5.40 -8.66 5.76
CA LEU A 144 -4.63 -7.44 5.88
C LEU A 144 -5.23 -6.52 6.96
N ILE A 145 -6.55 -6.34 6.96
CA ILE A 145 -7.28 -5.56 7.97
C ILE A 145 -7.11 -6.17 9.37
N ASP A 146 -7.29 -7.49 9.52
CA ASP A 146 -7.16 -8.19 10.80
C ASP A 146 -5.74 -8.05 11.36
N TYR A 147 -4.72 -8.19 10.50
CA TYR A 147 -3.33 -7.98 10.90
C TYR A 147 -3.10 -6.53 11.32
N TRP A 148 -3.59 -5.56 10.53
CA TRP A 148 -3.46 -4.13 10.82
C TRP A 148 -4.09 -3.78 12.17
N GLU A 149 -5.29 -4.29 12.48
CA GLU A 149 -5.97 -4.12 13.77
C GLU A 149 -5.19 -4.70 14.95
N GLY A 150 -4.44 -5.77 14.72
CA GLY A 150 -3.59 -6.39 15.73
C GLY A 150 -2.31 -5.62 16.03
N VAL A 151 -1.90 -4.68 15.18
CA VAL A 151 -0.65 -3.91 15.36
C VAL A 151 -0.89 -2.74 16.30
N THR A 152 -0.09 -2.64 17.36
CA THR A 152 -0.10 -1.47 18.25
C THR A 152 0.79 -0.36 17.68
N PRO A 153 0.24 0.79 17.24
CA PRO A 153 1.05 1.89 16.73
C PRO A 153 1.74 2.67 17.87
N PRO A 154 2.92 3.29 17.62
CA PRO A 154 3.46 4.32 18.49
C PRO A 154 2.45 5.45 18.71
N GLU A 155 2.50 6.09 19.88
CA GLU A 155 1.56 7.16 20.26
C GLU A 155 1.47 8.27 19.19
N SER A 156 2.62 8.70 18.66
CA SER A 156 2.73 9.71 17.60
C SER A 156 2.07 9.31 16.26
N LEU A 157 1.73 8.02 16.09
CA LEU A 157 1.20 7.43 14.86
C LEU A 157 -0.18 6.79 15.03
N GLN A 158 -0.84 6.90 16.19
CA GLN A 158 -2.18 6.33 16.42
C GLN A 158 -3.21 6.84 15.40
N SER A 159 -3.27 8.15 15.19
CA SER A 159 -4.20 8.74 14.21
C SER A 159 -3.86 8.31 12.77
N TYR A 160 -2.57 8.26 12.43
CA TYR A 160 -2.13 7.76 11.12
C TYR A 160 -2.62 6.32 10.89
N HIS A 161 -2.39 5.47 11.87
CA HIS A 161 -2.79 4.07 11.86
C HIS A 161 -4.31 3.91 11.67
N ALA A 162 -5.11 4.66 12.43
CA ALA A 162 -6.57 4.63 12.34
C ALA A 162 -7.07 5.05 10.96
N HIS A 163 -6.49 6.11 10.37
CA HIS A 163 -6.86 6.55 9.03
C HIS A 163 -6.52 5.51 7.96
N MET A 164 -5.33 4.92 8.01
CA MET A 164 -4.94 3.86 7.07
C MET A 164 -5.86 2.63 7.17
N LEU A 165 -6.16 2.19 8.39
CA LEU A 165 -7.09 1.09 8.63
C LEU A 165 -8.48 1.40 8.04
N GLN A 166 -8.99 2.60 8.26
CA GLN A 166 -10.28 3.01 7.72
C GLN A 166 -10.27 3.08 6.19
N ALA A 167 -9.18 3.55 5.58
CA ALA A 167 -9.03 3.55 4.13
C ALA A 167 -9.14 2.13 3.54
N LEU A 168 -8.51 1.14 4.18
CA LEU A 168 -8.58 -0.28 3.79
C LEU A 168 -9.99 -0.86 3.92
N LYS A 169 -10.66 -0.59 5.06
CA LYS A 169 -12.05 -1.04 5.30
C LYS A 169 -13.00 -0.48 4.24
N VAL A 170 -12.91 0.81 3.96
CA VAL A 170 -13.74 1.47 2.93
C VAL A 170 -13.42 0.93 1.54
N GLN A 171 -12.14 0.69 1.23
CA GLN A 171 -11.73 0.12 -0.06
C GLN A 171 -12.28 -1.30 -0.26
N LYS A 172 -12.18 -2.17 0.74
CA LYS A 172 -12.77 -3.51 0.71
C LYS A 172 -14.30 -3.41 0.52
N ALA A 173 -14.96 -2.53 1.27
CA ALA A 173 -16.41 -2.34 1.16
C ALA A 173 -16.85 -1.81 -0.21
N PHE A 174 -15.99 -1.08 -0.92
CA PHE A 174 -16.23 -0.67 -2.29
C PHE A 174 -16.19 -1.87 -3.26
N PHE A 175 -15.15 -2.70 -3.14
CA PHE A 175 -15.02 -3.89 -3.99
C PHE A 175 -16.12 -4.92 -3.75
N LEU A 176 -16.60 -5.05 -2.51
CA LEU A 176 -17.77 -5.87 -2.20
C LEU A 176 -19.04 -5.37 -2.90
N ASP A 177 -19.26 -4.05 -2.93
CA ASP A 177 -20.39 -3.46 -3.66
C ASP A 177 -20.28 -3.68 -5.17
N TRP A 178 -19.07 -3.57 -5.73
CA TRP A 178 -18.83 -3.79 -7.16
C TRP A 178 -19.08 -5.25 -7.54
N GLU A 179 -18.54 -6.21 -6.81
CA GLU A 179 -18.80 -7.65 -7.02
C GLU A 179 -20.31 -7.96 -6.92
N ALA A 180 -21.03 -7.30 -6.00
CA ALA A 180 -22.48 -7.43 -5.86
C ALA A 180 -23.30 -6.69 -6.94
N GLY A 181 -22.66 -6.09 -7.95
CA GLY A 181 -23.32 -5.38 -9.04
C GLY A 181 -23.92 -4.01 -8.65
N ARG A 182 -23.62 -3.50 -7.44
CA ARG A 182 -24.09 -2.17 -6.98
C ARG A 182 -23.31 -1.02 -7.61
N PHE A 183 -22.21 -1.33 -8.28
CA PHE A 183 -21.51 -0.43 -9.17
C PHE A 183 -21.39 -1.10 -10.54
N SER A 184 -21.92 -0.43 -11.56
CA SER A 184 -21.90 -0.87 -12.97
C SER A 184 -21.21 0.15 -13.88
N GLY A 185 -20.53 1.13 -13.29
CA GLY A 185 -19.88 2.21 -14.01
C GLY A 185 -18.58 1.78 -14.69
N ASP A 186 -18.15 2.60 -15.65
CA ASP A 186 -16.83 2.46 -16.27
C ASP A 186 -15.73 2.87 -15.29
N TYR A 187 -14.50 2.48 -15.59
CA TYR A 187 -13.30 2.80 -14.84
C TYR A 187 -13.17 4.30 -14.54
N HIS A 188 -13.48 5.16 -15.53
CA HIS A 188 -13.42 6.62 -15.39
C HIS A 188 -14.40 7.19 -14.35
N GLN A 189 -15.40 6.41 -13.93
CA GLN A 189 -16.38 6.79 -12.91
C GLN A 189 -15.97 6.36 -11.50
N LEU A 190 -14.89 5.58 -11.34
CA LEU A 190 -14.39 5.16 -10.04
C LEU A 190 -14.08 6.33 -9.09
N PRO A 191 -13.39 7.42 -9.54
CA PRO A 191 -13.11 8.54 -8.64
C PRO A 191 -14.37 9.27 -8.14
N GLN A 192 -15.51 9.07 -8.79
CA GLN A 192 -16.78 9.68 -8.41
C GLN A 192 -17.50 8.87 -7.32
N GLN A 193 -17.12 7.61 -7.12
CA GLN A 193 -17.74 6.73 -6.13
C GLN A 193 -17.47 7.23 -4.71
N GLN A 194 -18.53 7.36 -3.90
CA GLN A 194 -18.43 7.89 -2.53
C GLN A 194 -17.41 7.12 -1.68
N LYS A 195 -17.40 5.78 -1.76
CA LYS A 195 -16.45 4.95 -1.03
C LYS A 195 -15.00 5.16 -1.51
N VAL A 196 -14.77 5.30 -2.81
CA VAL A 196 -13.43 5.60 -3.36
C VAL A 196 -12.94 6.95 -2.85
N ARG A 197 -13.77 7.99 -2.91
CA ARG A 197 -13.47 9.33 -2.38
C ARG A 197 -13.20 9.31 -0.87
N SER A 198 -14.02 8.57 -0.11
CA SER A 198 -13.84 8.41 1.34
C SER A 198 -12.52 7.72 1.67
N SER A 199 -12.17 6.63 0.99
CA SER A 199 -10.87 5.98 1.14
C SER A 199 -9.72 6.95 0.82
N SER A 200 -9.82 7.70 -0.29
CA SER A 200 -8.86 8.74 -0.64
C SER A 200 -8.70 9.80 0.45
N HIS A 201 -9.80 10.27 1.02
CA HIS A 201 -9.77 11.27 2.10
C HIS A 201 -9.04 10.74 3.34
N HIS A 202 -9.26 9.47 3.72
CA HIS A 202 -8.53 8.85 4.83
C HIS A 202 -7.02 8.77 4.53
N LEU A 203 -6.63 8.43 3.31
CA LEU A 203 -5.22 8.39 2.90
C LEU A 203 -4.57 9.78 2.93
N GLN A 204 -5.28 10.81 2.46
CA GLN A 204 -4.85 12.21 2.54
C GLN A 204 -4.70 12.69 3.99
N ALA A 205 -5.62 12.29 4.87
CA ALA A 205 -5.54 12.60 6.30
C ALA A 205 -4.34 11.90 6.97
N ALA A 206 -4.13 10.61 6.68
CA ALA A 206 -2.97 9.85 7.13
C ALA A 206 -1.66 10.52 6.70
N TYR A 207 -1.59 10.93 5.44
CA TYR A 207 -0.47 11.67 4.90
C TYR A 207 -0.20 12.99 5.62
N GLY A 208 -1.24 13.81 5.80
CA GLY A 208 -1.13 15.08 6.52
C GLY A 208 -0.62 14.90 7.95
N ILE A 209 -0.94 13.78 8.61
CA ILE A 209 -0.40 13.44 9.93
C ILE A 209 1.11 13.21 9.84
N LEU A 210 1.59 12.38 8.91
CA LEU A 210 3.03 12.14 8.76
C LEU A 210 3.80 13.43 8.48
N MET A 211 3.25 14.29 7.63
CA MET A 211 3.87 15.58 7.33
C MET A 211 3.98 16.45 8.58
N ARG A 212 2.95 16.53 9.41
CA ARG A 212 3.01 17.29 10.67
C ARG A 212 3.98 16.67 11.69
N THR A 213 3.97 15.35 11.82
CA THR A 213 4.77 14.62 12.81
C THR A 213 6.27 14.70 12.51
N PHE A 214 6.67 14.67 11.22
CA PHE A 214 8.09 14.54 10.85
C PHE A 214 8.70 15.77 10.18
N ASN A 215 7.91 16.69 9.62
CA ASN A 215 8.46 17.91 9.00
C ASN A 215 8.76 19.04 10.01
N SER A 216 8.19 18.96 11.22
CA SER A 216 8.38 19.94 12.29
C SER A 216 9.65 19.74 13.14
N ARG A 217 10.29 18.56 13.06
CA ARG A 217 11.49 18.20 13.84
C ARG A 217 12.81 18.63 13.18
N LYS A 218 12.82 19.77 12.49
CA LYS A 218 14.03 20.32 11.85
C LYS A 218 14.93 21.02 12.85
#